data_AF-A0A3D5B1G0-F1
#
_entry.id   AF-A0A3D5B1G0-F1
#
_cell.length_a   1.000
_cell.length_b   1.000
_cell.length_c   1.000
_cell.angle_alpha   90.00
_cell.angle_beta   90.00
_cell.angle_gamma   90.00
#
_symmetry.space_group_name_H-M   'P 1'
#
loop_
_entity.id
_entity.type
_entity.pdbx_description
1 polymer ?
#
loop_
_entity_poly.entity_id
_entity_poly.type
_entity_poly.pdbx_seq_one_letter_code
_entity_poly.pdbx_strand_id
1 'polypeptide(L)' 'MFLLEGLVTLPWWGYVIAALVMTHITIAAVTIYLHRHQSHRALDLHPVISHFFRLWLWLTTG' A
#
# COMPACT_ATOMS: atom_id res chain seq x y z
N MET A 1 14.34 -28.82 5.95
CA MET A 1 15.06 -27.90 5.04
C MET A 1 14.25 -27.48 3.81
N PHE A 2 12.97 -27.85 3.67
CA PHE A 2 12.12 -27.44 2.52
C PHE A 2 11.30 -26.16 2.74
N LEU A 3 11.27 -25.59 3.96
CA LEU A 3 10.47 -24.39 4.29
C LEU A 3 11.22 -23.05 4.10
N LEU A 4 12.49 -23.07 3.69
CA LEU A 4 13.30 -21.85 3.50
C LEU A 4 13.30 -21.34 2.06
N GLU A 5 12.78 -22.12 1.12
CA GLU A 5 12.49 -21.63 -0.22
C GLU A 5 11.14 -20.89 -0.12
N GLY A 6 11.19 -19.56 -0.19
CA GLY A 6 10.03 -18.70 0.06
C GLY A 6 8.80 -19.18 -0.71
N LEU A 7 7.62 -19.03 -0.08
CA LEU A 7 6.32 -19.51 -0.59
C LEU A 7 6.04 -19.11 -2.05
N VAL A 8 6.70 -18.06 -2.53
CA VAL A 8 6.74 -17.64 -3.93
C VAL A 8 8.20 -17.33 -4.30
N THR A 9 8.75 -18.04 -5.28
CA THR A 9 10.06 -17.72 -5.88
C THR A 9 9.86 -16.71 -7.00
N LEU A 10 10.20 -15.44 -6.76
CA LEU A 10 10.14 -14.40 -7.78
C LEU A 10 11.51 -14.25 -8.48
N PRO A 11 11.54 -13.99 -9.80
CA PRO A 11 12.75 -13.48 -10.44
C PRO A 11 13.12 -12.11 -9.87
N TRP A 12 14.38 -11.68 -10.00
CA TRP A 12 14.88 -10.42 -9.41
C TRP A 12 14.02 -9.20 -9.75
N TRP A 13 13.50 -9.11 -10.99
CA TRP A 13 12.63 -8.01 -11.42
C TRP A 13 11.25 -8.04 -10.75
N GLY A 14 10.78 -9.21 -10.30
CA GLY A 14 9.53 -9.35 -9.56
C GLY A 14 9.58 -8.60 -8.22
N TYR A 15 10.73 -8.64 -7.54
CA TYR A 15 10.95 -7.85 -6.33
C TYR A 15 10.96 -6.34 -6.60
N VAL A 16 11.54 -5.92 -7.74
CA VAL A 16 11.55 -4.51 -8.16
C VAL A 16 10.12 -4.01 -8.39
N ILE A 17 9.30 -4.76 -9.13
CA ILE A 17 7.90 -4.40 -9.36
C ILE A 17 7.12 -4.37 -8.05
N ALA A 18 7.32 -5.37 -7.18
CA ALA A 18 6.66 -5.39 -5.88
C ALA A 18 7.01 -4.14 -5.06
N ALA A 19 8.29 -3.76 -4.99
CA ALA A 19 8.72 -2.54 -4.30
C ALA A 19 8.10 -1.27 -4.90
N LEU A 20 8.04 -1.18 -6.23
CA LEU A 20 7.41 -0.04 -6.92
C LEU A 20 5.91 0.05 -6.63
N VAL A 21 5.18 -1.07 -6.69
CA VAL A 21 3.74 -1.11 -6.38
C VAL A 21 3.50 -0.72 -4.93
N MET A 22 4.24 -1.30 -3.99
CA MET A 22 4.14 -0.98 -2.56
C MET A 22 4.39 0.51 -2.30
N THR A 23 5.44 1.05 -2.92
CA THR A 23 5.81 2.47 -2.81
C THR A 23 4.72 3.36 -3.38
N HIS A 24 4.20 3.01 -4.57
CA HIS A 24 3.18 3.79 -5.24
C HIS A 24 1.89 3.88 -4.42
N ILE A 25 1.41 2.74 -3.89
CA ILE A 25 0.21 2.70 -3.05
C ILE A 25 0.44 3.50 -1.76
N THR A 26 1.62 3.40 -1.16
CA THR A 26 1.96 4.14 0.07
C THR A 26 2.00 5.66 -0.17
N ILE A 27 2.60 6.10 -1.28
CA ILE A 27 2.57 7.51 -1.68
C ILE A 27 1.13 7.99 -1.86
N ALA A 28 0.29 7.21 -2.55
CA ALA A 28 -1.13 7.55 -2.73
C ALA A 28 -1.88 7.62 -1.38
N ALA A 29 -1.63 6.68 -0.47
CA ALA A 29 -2.23 6.66 0.86
C ALA A 29 -1.85 7.91 1.69
N VAL A 30 -0.58 8.29 1.71
CA VAL A 30 -0.13 9.47 2.47
C VAL A 30 -0.64 10.77 1.83
N THR A 31 -0.53 10.90 0.51
CA THR A 31 -0.84 12.16 -0.18
C THR A 31 -2.34 12.40 -0.38
N ILE A 32 -3.12 11.38 -0.75
CA ILE A 32 -4.55 11.52 -1.02
C ILE A 32 -5.35 11.25 0.25
N TYR A 33 -5.13 10.11 0.90
CA TYR A 33 -5.96 9.71 2.04
C TYR A 33 -5.59 10.47 3.32
N LEU A 34 -4.33 10.44 3.78
CA LEU A 34 -3.95 11.13 5.02
C LEU A 34 -3.95 12.64 4.85
N HIS A 35 -3.21 13.17 3.88
CA HIS A 35 -3.04 14.61 3.74
C HIS A 35 -4.31 15.31 3.21
N ARG A 36 -4.86 14.89 2.07
CA ARG A 36 -6.01 15.61 1.46
C ARG A 36 -7.35 15.27 2.09
N HIS A 37 -7.64 13.99 2.31
CA HIS A 37 -8.94 13.56 2.81
C HIS A 37 -9.03 13.67 4.35
N GLN A 38 -8.04 13.20 5.11
CA GLN A 38 -8.11 13.20 6.58
C GLN A 38 -7.67 14.54 7.21
N SER A 39 -6.55 15.14 6.78
CA SER A 39 -6.08 16.41 7.36
C SER A 39 -6.88 17.62 6.87
N HIS A 40 -7.05 17.72 5.56
CA HIS A 40 -7.66 18.92 4.95
C HIS A 40 -9.13 18.75 4.55
N ARG A 41 -9.68 17.52 4.57
CA ARG A 41 -11.06 17.21 4.13
C ARG A 41 -11.42 17.88 2.79
N ALA A 42 -10.43 18.00 1.90
CA ALA A 42 -10.55 18.72 0.63
C ALA A 42 -11.13 17.85 -0.50
N LEU A 43 -11.27 16.54 -0.26
CA LEU A 43 -11.68 15.57 -1.26
C LEU A 43 -12.52 14.48 -0.58
N ASP A 44 -13.73 14.25 -1.07
CA ASP A 44 -14.59 13.16 -0.60
C ASP A 44 -14.30 11.87 -1.35
N LEU A 45 -13.78 10.87 -0.64
CA LEU A 45 -13.45 9.57 -1.20
C LEU A 45 -14.63 8.61 -1.05
N HIS A 46 -14.85 7.78 -2.07
CA HIS A 46 -15.81 6.68 -1.98
C HIS A 46 -15.47 5.78 -0.78
N PRO A 47 -16.46 5.29 -0.01
CA PRO A 47 -16.21 4.49 1.19
C PRO A 47 -15.26 3.33 0.95
N VAL A 48 -15.40 2.61 -0.17
CA VAL A 48 -14.51 1.47 -0.51
C VAL A 48 -13.03 1.89 -0.59
N ILE A 49 -12.74 3.03 -1.23
CA ILE A 49 -11.37 3.52 -1.41
C ILE A 49 -10.80 3.97 -0.07
N SER A 50 -11.61 4.63 0.74
CA SER A 50 -11.25 5.03 2.11
C SER A 50 -10.88 3.81 2.97
N HIS A 51 -11.69 2.74 2.90
CA HIS A 51 -11.40 1.49 3.61
C HIS A 51 -10.15 0.79 3.08
N PHE A 52 -9.92 0.79 1.76
CA PHE A 52 -8.69 0.25 1.17
C PHE A 52 -7.45 0.97 1.69
N PHE A 53 -7.41 2.30 1.66
CA PHE A 53 -6.26 3.06 2.18
C PHE A 53 -6.08 2.87 3.68
N ARG A 54 -7.17 2.80 4.45
CA ARG A 54 -7.11 2.53 5.89
C ARG A 54 -6.53 1.14 6.17
N LEU A 55 -6.97 0.12 5.44
CA LEU A 55 -6.43 -1.23 5.54
C LEU A 55 -4.95 -1.28 5.14
N TRP A 56 -4.60 -0.59 4.05
CA TRP A 56 -3.23 -0.52 3.55
C TRP A 56 -2.28 0.09 4.58
N LEU A 57 -2.66 1.22 5.16
CA LEU A 57 -1.87 1.88 6.21
C LEU A 57 -1.72 0.95 7.42
N TRP A 58 -2.81 0.31 7.88
CA TRP A 58 -2.72 -0.65 8.99
C TRP A 58 -1.73 -1.79 8.70
N LEU A 59 -1.72 -2.35 7.48
CA LEU A 59 -0.80 -3.42 7.10
C LEU A 59 0.67 -2.97 7.00
N THR A 60 0.92 -1.72 6.61
CA THR A 60 2.26 -1.25 6.24
C THR A 60 2.94 -0.38 7.30
N THR A 61 2.17 0.28 8.18
CA THR A 61 2.73 1.20 9.18
C THR A 61 2.55 0.75 10.63
N GLY A 62 1.56 -0.10 10.94
CA GLY A 62 1.31 -0.60 12.31
C GLY A 62 0.81 0.46 13.28
#